data_AF-A0A8J6VNA8-F1
#
_entry.id   AF-A0A8J6VNA8-F1
#
_cell.length_a   1.000
_cell.length_b   1.000
_cell.length_c   1.000
_cell.angle_alpha   90.00
_cell.angle_beta   90.00
_cell.angle_gamma   90.00
#
_symmetry.space_group_name_H-M   'P 1'
#
loop_
_entity.id
_entity.type
_entity.pdbx_description
1 polymer ?
#
loop_
_entity_poly.entity_id
_entity_poly.type
_entity_poly.pdbx_seq_one_letter_code
_entity_poly.pdbx_strand_id
1 'polypeptide(L)' 'MGASTHSDEYQEFLKRLRAARLESGLTQLEVANRLGEPQSYVSKCESGERRVDIVELSKFAEIYERPVSYFLGKEN' A
#
# COMPACT_ATOMS: atom_id res chain seq x y z
N MET A 1 24.59 9.34 -8.85
CA MET A 1 23.42 10.08 -8.33
C MET A 1 22.29 9.89 -9.32
N GLY A 2 21.33 9.02 -9.04
CA GLY A 2 20.28 8.69 -9.99
C GLY A 2 19.24 7.80 -9.34
N ALA A 3 18.29 8.41 -8.65
CA ALA A 3 17.00 7.86 -8.21
C ALA A 3 16.39 8.88 -7.23
N SER A 4 15.96 10.05 -7.71
CA SER A 4 15.38 11.08 -6.83
C SER A 4 13.89 11.33 -7.06
N THR A 5 13.34 10.93 -8.21
CA THR A 5 11.91 11.10 -8.52
C THR A 5 11.08 9.87 -8.17
N HIS A 6 11.56 8.67 -8.52
CA HIS A 6 10.89 7.42 -8.17
C HIS A 6 10.90 7.09 -6.67
N SER A 7 11.84 7.67 -5.90
CA SER A 7 11.81 7.55 -4.43
C SER A 7 10.62 8.30 -3.87
N ASP A 8 10.41 9.54 -4.30
CA ASP A 8 9.49 10.47 -3.64
C ASP A 8 8.03 10.11 -3.94
N GLU A 9 7.73 9.81 -5.20
CA GLU A 9 6.40 9.30 -5.60
C GLU A 9 6.08 7.96 -4.92
N TYR A 10 7.07 7.07 -4.80
CA TYR A 10 6.85 5.80 -4.13
C TYR A 10 6.67 5.97 -2.63
N GLN A 11 7.41 6.86 -1.97
CA GLN A 11 7.19 7.19 -0.56
C GLN A 11 5.77 7.74 -0.34
N GLU A 12 5.27 8.56 -1.26
CA GLU A 12 3.89 9.07 -1.16
C GLU A 12 2.85 7.96 -1.37
N PHE A 13 3.09 7.05 -2.32
CA PHE A 13 2.31 5.82 -2.47
C PHE A 13 2.26 5.00 -1.16
N LEU A 14 3.40 4.80 -0.50
CA LEU A 14 3.48 4.04 0.76
C LEU A 14 2.70 4.71 1.89
N LYS A 15 2.77 6.05 1.99
CA LYS A 15 1.96 6.81 2.95
C LYS A 15 0.47 6.60 2.69
N ARG A 16 0.03 6.68 1.43
CA ARG A 16 -1.37 6.43 1.03
C ARG A 16 -1.80 5.00 1.33
N LEU A 17 -0.92 4.02 1.10
CA LEU A 17 -1.18 2.61 1.39
C LEU A 17 -1.44 2.40 2.90
N ARG A 18 -0.57 2.96 3.74
CA ARG A 18 -0.72 2.90 5.20
C ARG A 18 -1.94 3.70 5.68
N ALA A 19 -2.17 4.89 5.13
CA ALA A 19 -3.31 5.72 5.48
C ALA A 19 -4.63 5.02 5.17
N ALA A 20 -4.77 4.44 3.98
CA ALA A 20 -5.95 3.67 3.60
C ALA A 20 -6.23 2.54 4.59
N ARG A 21 -5.21 1.77 4.98
CA ARG A 21 -5.38 0.71 5.99
C ARG A 21 -5.92 1.25 7.32
N LEU A 22 -5.34 2.33 7.81
CA LEU A 22 -5.73 2.94 9.09
C LEU A 22 -7.15 3.52 9.03
N GLU A 23 -7.51 4.15 7.91
CA GLU A 23 -8.86 4.69 7.67
C GLU A 23 -9.92 3.57 7.56
N SER A 24 -9.55 2.40 7.03
CA SER A 24 -10.40 1.21 7.05
C SER A 24 -10.49 0.55 8.42
N GLY A 25 -9.78 1.05 9.44
CA GLY A 25 -9.77 0.51 10.79
C GLY A 25 -9.07 -0.85 10.93
N LEU A 26 -8.23 -1.24 9.96
CA LEU A 26 -7.60 -2.56 9.92
C LEU A 26 -6.18 -2.55 10.50
N THR A 27 -5.83 -3.60 11.22
CA THR A 27 -4.46 -3.92 11.59
C THR A 27 -3.69 -4.56 10.43
N GLN A 28 -2.37 -4.51 10.46
CA GLN A 28 -1.55 -5.18 9.43
C GLN A 28 -1.78 -6.71 9.41
N LEU A 29 -2.08 -7.33 10.56
CA LEU A 29 -2.38 -8.75 10.66
C LEU A 29 -3.71 -9.10 9.99
N GLU A 30 -4.75 -8.29 10.17
CA GLU A 30 -6.06 -8.52 9.52
C GLU A 30 -5.96 -8.42 8.00
N VAL A 31 -5.21 -7.43 7.49
CA VAL A 31 -4.96 -7.30 6.06
C VAL A 31 -4.18 -8.49 5.52
N ALA A 32 -3.14 -8.90 6.22
CA ALA A 32 -2.33 -10.05 5.83
C ALA A 32 -3.16 -11.34 5.78
N ASN A 33 -4.03 -11.55 6.77
CA ASN A 33 -4.96 -12.68 6.78
C ASN A 33 -5.91 -12.67 5.58
N ARG A 34 -6.43 -11.49 5.17
CA ARG A 34 -7.26 -11.35 3.97
C ARG A 34 -6.48 -11.60 2.67
N LEU A 35 -5.19 -11.29 2.66
CA LEU A 35 -4.30 -11.55 1.53
C LEU A 35 -3.79 -13.00 1.46
N GLY A 36 -3.96 -13.78 2.53
CA GLY A 36 -3.33 -15.10 2.66
C GLY A 36 -1.82 -15.04 2.88
N GLU A 37 -1.33 -13.94 3.47
CA GLU A 37 0.09 -13.64 3.65
C GLU A 37 0.46 -13.47 5.13
N PRO A 38 1.75 -13.56 5.51
CA PRO A 38 2.21 -13.22 6.86
C PRO A 38 2.06 -11.72 7.17
N GLN A 39 1.86 -11.33 8.44
CA GLN A 39 1.80 -9.91 8.83
C GLN A 39 3.04 -9.11 8.38
N SER A 40 4.22 -9.74 8.35
CA SER A 40 5.46 -9.13 7.88
C SER A 40 5.41 -8.74 6.40
N TYR A 41 4.57 -9.37 5.58
CA TYR A 41 4.32 -8.98 4.19
C TYR A 41 3.78 -7.55 4.13
N VAL A 42 2.71 -7.26 4.88
CA VAL A 42 2.07 -5.94 4.91
C VAL A 42 3.01 -4.90 5.52
N SER A 43 3.72 -5.27 6.59
CA SER A 43 4.73 -4.39 7.21
C SER A 43 5.83 -3.97 6.23
N LYS A 44 6.41 -4.94 5.49
CA LYS A 44 7.46 -4.69 4.50
C LYS A 44 6.96 -3.91 3.29
N CYS A 45 5.70 -4.11 2.91
CA CYS A 45 5.06 -3.29 1.88
C CYS A 45 4.97 -1.84 2.36
N GLU A 46 4.40 -1.59 3.54
CA GLU A 46 4.22 -0.23 4.08
C GLU A 46 5.54 0.49 4.41
N SER A 47 6.61 -0.23 4.76
CA SER A 47 7.94 0.36 4.99
C SER A 47 8.73 0.57 3.69
N GLY A 48 8.29 -0.02 2.57
CA GLY A 48 8.98 0.02 1.29
C GLY A 48 10.15 -0.95 1.16
N GLU A 49 10.40 -1.80 2.17
CA GLU A 49 11.35 -2.91 2.09
C GLU A 49 10.97 -3.92 1.00
N ARG A 50 9.67 -4.05 0.72
CA ARG A 50 9.12 -4.83 -0.38
C ARG A 50 8.37 -3.91 -1.34
N ARG A 51 8.65 -4.04 -2.64
CA ARG A 51 7.87 -3.38 -3.68
C ARG A 51 6.48 -3.99 -3.77
N VAL A 52 5.47 -3.14 -3.95
CA VAL A 52 4.09 -3.56 -4.25
C VAL A 52 3.89 -3.47 -5.76
N ASP A 53 3.48 -4.57 -6.39
CA ASP A 53 3.10 -4.57 -7.80
C ASP A 53 1.62 -4.18 -8.01
N ILE A 54 1.18 -4.09 -9.27
CA ILE A 54 -0.17 -3.64 -9.61
C ILE A 54 -1.28 -4.64 -9.21
N VAL A 55 -0.98 -5.94 -9.21
CA VAL A 55 -1.92 -7.00 -8.82
C VAL A 55 -2.09 -6.98 -7.31
N GLU A 56 -0.99 -6.84 -6.58
CA GLU A 56 -1.00 -6.69 -5.12
C GLU A 56 -1.71 -5.40 -4.70
N LEU A 57 -1.43 -4.28 -5.39
CA LEU A 57 -2.13 -3.03 -5.16
C LEU A 57 -3.64 -3.16 -5.36
N SER A 58 -4.07 -3.89 -6.39
CA SER A 58 -5.50 -4.13 -6.62
C SER A 58 -6.17 -4.86 -5.46
N LYS A 59 -5.49 -5.85 -4.86
CA LYS A 59 -5.98 -6.56 -3.66
C LYS A 59 -6.01 -5.64 -2.43
N PHE A 60 -4.97 -4.84 -2.22
CA PHE A 60 -4.97 -3.85 -1.13
C PHE A 60 -6.11 -2.84 -1.30
N ALA A 61 -6.33 -2.34 -2.51
CA ALA A 61 -7.39 -1.40 -2.84
C ALA A 61 -8.79 -1.98 -2.53
N GLU A 62 -9.02 -3.24 -2.88
CA GLU A 62 -10.25 -3.95 -2.53
C GLU A 62 -10.43 -4.08 -1.01
N ILE A 63 -9.39 -4.53 -0.29
CA ILE A 63 -9.44 -4.70 1.17
C ILE A 63 -9.67 -3.39 1.90
N TYR A 64 -9.10 -2.29 1.38
CA TYR A 64 -9.21 -0.95 1.96
C TYR A 64 -10.45 -0.18 1.51
N GLU A 65 -11.25 -0.76 0.61
CA GLU A 65 -12.44 -0.13 0.02
C GLU A 65 -12.10 1.22 -0.65
N ARG A 66 -10.96 1.26 -1.37
CA ARG A 66 -10.50 2.44 -2.11
C ARG A 66 -10.31 2.12 -3.59
N PRO A 67 -10.62 3.05 -4.51
CA PRO A 67 -10.24 2.88 -5.90
C PRO A 67 -8.72 2.92 -6.04
N VAL A 68 -8.16 2.16 -6.99
CA VAL A 68 -6.70 2.14 -7.25
C VAL A 68 -6.15 3.54 -7.52
N SER A 69 -6.94 4.43 -8.14
CA SER A 69 -6.58 5.83 -8.40
C SER A 69 -6.18 6.62 -7.15
N TYR A 70 -6.76 6.29 -5.99
CA TYR A 70 -6.41 6.89 -4.71
C TYR A 70 -4.91 6.78 -4.41
N PHE A 71 -4.30 5.63 -4.73
CA PHE A 71 -2.89 5.35 -4.46
C PHE A 71 -1.94 5.96 -5.50
N LEU A 72 -2.46 6.42 -6.64
CA LEU A 72 -1.68 6.99 -7.74
C LEU A 72 -1.55 8.52 -7.65
N GLY A 73 -2.03 9.15 -6.58
CA GLY A 73 -1.93 10.60 -6.41
C GLY A 73 -2.88 11.44 -7.28
N LYS A 74 -3.77 10.79 -8.04
CA LYS A 74 -4.82 11.48 -8.80
C LYS A 74 -6.03 11.66 -7.90
N GLU A 75 -6.13 12.82 -7.26
CA GLU A 75 -7.39 13.27 -6.68
C GLU A 75 -8.38 13.53 -7.83
N ASN A 76 -9.64 13.12 -7.62
CA ASN A 76 -10.77 13.71 -8.35
C ASN A 76 -11.05 15.10 -7.77
#